data_AF-A0A3D0SV78-F1
#
_entry.id   AF-A0A3D0SV78-F1
#
_cell.length_a   1.000
_cell.length_b   1.000
_cell.length_c   1.000
_cell.angle_alpha   90.00
_cell.angle_beta   90.00
_cell.angle_gamma   90.00
#
_symmetry.space_group_name_H-M   'P 1'
#
loop_
_entity.id
_entity.type
_entity.pdbx_description
1 polymer ?
#
loop_
_entity_poly.entity_id
_entity_poly.type
_entity_poly.pdbx_seq_one_letter_code
_entity_poly.pdbx_strand_id
1 'polypeptide(L)'
;MSANHPGHTRLTARRKAGYERKQARATIEKGLLIVYTGPGKGKTTAALGMALRAIGHGMTVGVVQFIKGRQDSAERAVLSRFENVDFQVIGDGFTWLTQNREQDIATAERAWAEAER
;
A
#
# COMPACT_ATOMS: atom_id res chain seq x y z
N MET A 1 -4.28 -23.21 -35.40
CA MET A 1 -2.94 -22.79 -34.95
C MET A 1 -2.71 -21.38 -35.46
N SER A 2 -2.77 -20.38 -34.58
CA SER A 2 -2.73 -18.96 -35.00
C SER A 2 -1.33 -18.61 -35.52
N ALA A 3 -1.24 -18.16 -36.76
CA ALA A 3 0.02 -17.78 -37.40
C ALA A 3 0.64 -16.58 -36.65
N ASN A 4 1.85 -16.75 -36.12
CA ASN A 4 2.62 -15.68 -35.51
C ASN A 4 2.85 -14.56 -36.55
N HIS A 5 2.12 -13.46 -36.42
CA HIS A 5 2.26 -12.31 -37.30
C HIS A 5 3.61 -11.61 -37.05
N PRO A 6 4.48 -11.41 -38.07
CA PRO A 6 5.85 -10.93 -37.89
C PRO A 6 5.93 -9.56 -37.20
N GLY A 7 4.94 -8.70 -37.39
CA GLY A 7 4.81 -7.43 -36.65
C GLY A 7 4.60 -7.61 -35.14
N HIS A 8 3.81 -8.60 -34.74
CA HIS A 8 3.56 -8.93 -33.33
C HIS A 8 4.82 -9.50 -32.66
N THR A 9 5.54 -10.39 -33.34
CA THR A 9 6.81 -10.94 -32.86
C THR A 9 7.87 -9.84 -32.67
N ARG A 10 7.98 -8.90 -33.61
CA ARG A 10 8.91 -7.77 -33.47
C ARG A 10 8.56 -6.83 -32.31
N LEU A 11 7.27 -6.53 -32.10
CA LEU A 11 6.81 -5.69 -30.99
C LEU A 11 7.08 -6.35 -29.63
N THR A 12 6.75 -7.63 -29.48
CA THR A 12 6.97 -8.39 -28.25
C THR A 12 8.46 -8.52 -27.93
N ALA A 13 9.30 -8.79 -28.94
CA ALA A 13 10.77 -8.80 -28.78
C ALA A 13 11.30 -7.44 -28.29
N ARG A 14 10.82 -6.33 -28.86
CA ARG A 14 11.21 -4.97 -28.42
C ARG A 14 10.77 -4.68 -26.98
N ARG A 15 9.58 -5.11 -26.57
CA ARG A 15 9.09 -4.98 -25.18
C ARG A 15 9.94 -5.79 -24.22
N LYS A 16 10.27 -7.05 -24.57
CA LYS A 16 11.14 -7.93 -23.79
C LYS A 16 12.52 -7.32 -23.59
N ALA A 17 13.18 -6.88 -24.66
CA ALA A 17 14.49 -6.22 -24.57
C ALA A 17 14.46 -4.93 -23.73
N GLY A 18 13.35 -4.17 -23.76
CA GLY A 18 13.16 -3.01 -22.89
C GLY A 18 13.03 -3.39 -21.41
N TYR A 19 12.29 -4.45 -21.10
CA TYR A 19 12.14 -4.99 -19.75
C TYR A 19 13.48 -5.53 -19.21
N GLU A 20 14.19 -6.34 -19.98
CA GLU A 20 15.48 -6.92 -19.59
C GLU A 20 16.52 -5.84 -19.29
N ARG A 21 16.59 -4.77 -20.09
CA ARG A 21 17.47 -3.63 -19.79
C ARG A 21 17.13 -2.92 -18.48
N LYS A 22 15.83 -2.76 -18.17
CA LYS A 22 15.39 -2.16 -16.90
C LYS A 22 15.75 -3.06 -15.72
N GLN A 23 15.54 -4.36 -15.86
CA GLN A 23 15.86 -5.36 -14.84
C GLN A 23 17.38 -5.43 -14.58
N ALA A 24 18.19 -5.47 -15.64
CA ALA A 24 19.66 -5.49 -15.52
C ALA A 24 20.23 -4.26 -14.81
N ARG A 25 19.53 -3.12 -14.83
CA ARG A 25 19.91 -1.89 -14.12
C ARG A 25 19.46 -1.89 -12.65
N ALA A 26 18.45 -2.68 -12.30
CA ALA A 26 17.90 -2.75 -10.95
C ALA A 26 18.70 -3.76 -10.10
N THR A 27 19.96 -3.42 -9.79
CA THR A 27 20.90 -4.31 -9.09
C THR A 27 20.89 -4.18 -7.57
N ILE A 28 20.16 -3.19 -7.03
CA ILE A 28 20.14 -2.89 -5.59
C ILE A 28 18.79 -3.31 -5.02
N GLU A 29 18.85 -4.21 -4.04
CA GLU A 29 17.71 -4.55 -3.19
C GLU A 29 17.66 -3.60 -1.99
N LYS A 30 16.52 -2.93 -1.80
CA LYS A 30 16.30 -1.97 -0.70
C LYS A 30 14.81 -1.76 -0.44
N GLY A 31 14.51 -1.22 0.74
CA GLY A 31 13.18 -0.69 1.04
C GLY A 31 12.79 0.47 0.10
N LEU A 32 11.51 0.57 -0.23
CA LEU A 32 10.97 1.62 -1.09
C LEU A 32 9.87 2.39 -0.36
N LEU A 33 9.85 3.71 -0.56
CA LEU A 33 8.72 4.56 -0.19
C LEU A 33 7.76 4.66 -1.36
N ILE A 34 6.54 4.18 -1.18
CA ILE A 34 5.48 4.20 -2.19
C ILE A 34 4.37 5.13 -1.74
N VAL A 35 4.05 6.14 -2.56
CA VAL A 35 3.00 7.11 -2.25
C VAL A 35 1.84 6.92 -3.22
N TYR A 36 0.70 6.44 -2.71
CA TYR A 36 -0.57 6.43 -3.44
C TYR A 36 -1.33 7.73 -3.18
N THR A 37 -1.39 8.61 -4.18
CA THR A 37 -2.02 9.93 -4.09
C THR A 37 -3.03 10.18 -5.21
N GLY A 38 -3.72 11.32 -5.17
CA GLY A 38 -4.73 11.75 -6.14
C GLY A 38 -6.18 11.57 -5.69
N PRO A 39 -7.15 12.18 -6.41
CA PRO A 39 -8.56 12.19 -6.00
C PRO A 39 -9.28 10.86 -6.25
N GLY A 40 -8.71 9.98 -7.09
CA GLY A 40 -9.30 8.68 -7.42
C GLY A 40 -9.48 7.76 -6.20
N LYS A 41 -10.53 6.94 -6.24
CA LYS A 41 -10.70 5.82 -5.29
C LYS A 41 -9.63 4.75 -5.55
N GLY A 42 -9.21 4.05 -4.50
CA GLY A 42 -8.30 2.90 -4.59
C GLY A 42 -6.94 3.05 -3.89
N LYS A 43 -6.60 4.23 -3.34
CA LYS A 43 -5.33 4.46 -2.62
C LYS A 43 -5.13 3.47 -1.46
N THR A 44 -6.12 3.42 -0.55
CA THR A 44 -6.11 2.51 0.60
C THR A 44 -6.11 1.05 0.15
N THR A 45 -6.92 0.71 -0.85
CA THR A 45 -7.02 -0.66 -1.37
C THR A 45 -5.70 -1.14 -1.99
N ALA A 46 -4.99 -0.27 -2.72
CA ALA A 46 -3.68 -0.58 -3.28
C ALA A 46 -2.63 -0.82 -2.19
N ALA A 47 -2.60 0.02 -1.16
CA ALA A 47 -1.71 -0.16 0.00
C ALA A 47 -2.00 -1.48 0.74
N LEU A 48 -3.27 -1.78 1.02
CA LEU A 48 -3.66 -3.01 1.71
C LEU A 48 -3.47 -4.26 0.83
N GLY A 49 -3.58 -4.14 -0.50
CA GLY A 49 -3.22 -5.21 -1.42
C GLY A 49 -1.73 -5.53 -1.43
N MET A 50 -0.87 -4.51 -1.29
CA MET A 50 0.58 -4.71 -1.09
C MET A 50 0.88 -5.36 0.27
N ALA A 51 0.20 -4.94 1.34
CA ALA A 51 0.28 -5.59 2.65
C ALA A 51 -0.11 -7.07 2.56
N LEU A 52 -1.24 -7.38 1.93
CA LEU A 52 -1.69 -8.77 1.74
C LEU A 52 -0.68 -9.61 0.95
N ARG A 53 -0.05 -9.04 -0.08
CA ARG A 53 1.03 -9.71 -0.81
C ARG A 53 2.22 -10.01 0.10
N ALA A 54 2.66 -9.05 0.90
CA ALA A 54 3.76 -9.22 1.83
C ALA A 54 3.45 -10.32 2.88
N ILE A 55 2.23 -10.31 3.42
CA ILE A 55 1.72 -11.35 4.33
C ILE A 55 1.75 -12.72 3.65
N GLY A 56 1.31 -12.83 2.39
CA GLY A 56 1.34 -14.07 1.62
C GLY A 56 2.75 -14.62 1.36
N HIS A 57 3.78 -13.78 1.47
CA HIS A 57 5.19 -14.16 1.43
C HIS A 57 5.82 -14.34 2.82
N GLY A 58 5.01 -14.34 3.89
CA GLY A 58 5.46 -14.54 5.28
C GLY A 58 6.16 -13.33 5.90
N MET A 59 6.06 -12.14 5.31
CA MET A 59 6.66 -10.92 5.86
C MET A 59 5.80 -10.35 6.98
N THR A 60 6.42 -9.73 7.98
CA THR A 60 5.71 -8.95 9.01
C THR A 60 5.23 -7.62 8.44
N VAL A 61 4.00 -7.22 8.77
CA VAL A 61 3.39 -5.98 8.28
C VAL A 61 2.81 -5.15 9.42
N GLY A 62 3.19 -3.87 9.48
CA GLY A 62 2.53 -2.86 10.31
C GLY A 62 1.60 -1.97 9.47
N VAL A 63 0.42 -1.66 9.99
CA VAL A 63 -0.55 -0.74 9.39
C VAL A 63 -1.03 0.26 10.42
N VAL A 64 -0.84 1.56 10.17
CA VAL A 64 -1.36 2.65 11.01
C VAL A 64 -2.32 3.52 10.22
N GLN A 65 -3.54 3.69 10.73
CA GLN A 65 -4.55 4.59 10.15
C GLN A 65 -4.70 5.87 10.97
N PHE A 66 -4.31 7.00 10.37
CA PHE A 66 -4.26 8.32 11.01
C PHE A 66 -5.62 9.02 11.13
N ILE A 67 -6.56 8.76 10.21
CA ILE A 67 -7.84 9.48 10.14
C ILE A 67 -9.02 8.59 10.50
N LYS A 68 -9.02 7.31 10.08
CA LYS A 68 -10.20 6.47 10.29
C LYS A 68 -10.48 6.33 11.79
N GLY A 69 -11.73 6.57 12.17
CA GLY A 69 -12.26 6.31 13.50
C GLY A 69 -12.33 4.81 13.78
N ARG A 70 -12.83 4.45 14.97
CA ARG A 70 -13.03 3.05 15.40
C ARG A 70 -14.05 2.24 14.58
N GLN A 71 -14.53 2.75 13.44
CA GLN A 71 -15.38 1.95 12.55
C GLN A 71 -14.59 0.80 11.93
N ASP A 72 -15.10 -0.42 12.11
CA ASP A 72 -14.50 -1.63 11.58
C ASP A 72 -14.54 -1.63 10.05
N SER A 73 -13.37 -1.46 9.43
CA SER A 73 -13.22 -1.77 8.00
C SER A 73 -13.13 -3.28 7.81
N ALA A 74 -13.76 -3.80 6.74
CA ALA A 74 -13.68 -5.23 6.41
C ALA A 74 -12.22 -5.68 6.25
N GLU A 75 -11.36 -4.81 5.72
CA GLU A 75 -9.93 -5.09 5.57
C GLU A 75 -9.24 -5.28 6.93
N ARG A 76 -9.55 -4.46 7.94
CA ARG A 76 -9.05 -4.67 9.32
C ARG A 76 -9.52 -6.02 9.87
N ALA A 77 -10.81 -6.33 9.74
CA ALA A 77 -11.38 -7.58 10.26
C ALA A 77 -10.74 -8.85 9.67
N VAL A 78 -10.22 -8.78 8.44
CA VAL A 78 -9.48 -9.87 7.80
C VAL A 78 -8.00 -9.82 8.17
N LEU A 79 -7.36 -8.67 8.04
CA LEU A 79 -5.91 -8.55 8.21
C LEU A 79 -5.46 -8.72 9.66
N SER A 80 -6.28 -8.34 10.63
CA SER A 80 -5.98 -8.57 12.06
C SER A 80 -6.05 -10.04 12.48
N ARG A 81 -6.41 -10.98 11.59
CA ARG A 81 -6.40 -12.42 11.88
C ARG A 81 -5.02 -13.05 11.69
N PHE A 82 -4.10 -12.36 11.01
CA PHE A 82 -2.76 -12.85 10.75
C PHE A 82 -1.84 -12.47 11.91
N GLU A 83 -1.13 -13.44 12.47
CA GLU A 83 -0.24 -13.22 13.62
C GLU A 83 0.95 -12.28 13.30
N ASN A 84 1.35 -12.22 12.03
CA ASN A 84 2.41 -11.36 11.52
C ASN A 84 1.91 -9.96 11.09
N VAL A 85 0.73 -9.55 11.54
CA VAL A 85 0.14 -8.25 11.21
C VAL A 85 -0.17 -7.46 12.48
N ASP A 86 0.40 -6.27 12.55
CA ASP A 86 0.04 -5.27 13.56
C ASP A 86 -0.80 -4.17 12.92
N PHE A 87 -2.07 -4.04 13.34
CA PHE A 87 -3.04 -3.13 12.72
C PHE A 87 -3.61 -2.13 13.72
N GLN A 88 -3.13 -0.91 13.65
CA GLN A 88 -3.48 0.19 14.53
C GLN A 88 -4.41 1.20 13.85
N VAL A 89 -5.51 1.53 14.52
CA VAL A 89 -6.46 2.56 14.10
C VAL A 89 -6.50 3.59 15.21
N ILE A 90 -5.90 4.74 14.96
CA ILE A 90 -5.68 5.78 15.97
C ILE A 90 -6.56 7.01 15.70
N GLY A 91 -6.93 7.24 14.44
CA GLY A 91 -7.75 8.38 14.06
C GLY A 91 -9.08 8.47 14.79
N ASP A 92 -9.59 9.70 14.93
CA ASP A 92 -10.88 9.99 15.58
C ASP A 92 -12.05 10.04 14.59
N GLY A 93 -11.80 9.71 13.32
CA GLY A 93 -12.75 9.90 12.23
C GLY A 93 -12.34 11.04 11.31
N PHE A 94 -13.19 11.33 10.33
CA PHE A 94 -12.88 12.36 9.35
C PHE A 94 -12.82 13.76 9.98
N THR A 95 -11.80 14.53 9.63
CA THR A 95 -11.50 15.85 10.21
C THR A 95 -12.53 16.93 9.90
N TRP A 96 -13.52 16.68 9.04
CA TRP A 96 -14.65 17.61 8.86
C TRP A 96 -15.78 17.35 9.86
N LEU A 97 -15.76 16.22 10.57
CA LEU A 97 -16.67 15.92 11.67
C LEU A 97 -16.17 16.54 12.97
N THR A 98 -14.85 16.66 13.14
CA THR A 98 -14.21 17.38 14.23
C THR A 98 -14.01 18.85 13.82
N GLN A 99 -14.52 19.80 14.59
CA GLN A 99 -14.24 21.23 14.37
C GLN A 99 -13.10 21.72 15.28
N ASN A 100 -12.22 20.80 15.71
CA ASN A 100 -11.12 21.06 16.63
C ASN A 100 -9.78 20.66 16.02
N ARG A 101 -9.07 21.65 15.47
CA ARG A 101 -7.77 21.46 14.83
C ARG A 101 -6.69 20.97 15.81
N GLU A 102 -6.70 21.45 17.05
CA GLU A 102 -5.69 21.06 18.05
C GLU A 102 -5.81 19.58 18.37
N GLN A 103 -7.05 19.09 18.50
CA GLN A 103 -7.31 17.67 18.67
C GLN A 103 -6.85 16.85 17.45
N ASP A 104 -7.16 17.29 16.23
CA ASP A 104 -6.75 16.58 15.01
C ASP A 104 -5.21 16.45 14.92
N ILE A 105 -4.48 17.51 15.28
CA ILE A 105 -3.01 17.51 15.34
C ILE A 105 -2.53 16.51 16.39
N ALA A 106 -3.06 16.58 17.62
CA ALA A 106 -2.66 15.68 18.70
C ALA A 106 -2.93 14.19 18.35
N THR A 107 -4.04 13.91 17.66
CA THR A 107 -4.35 12.54 17.20
C THR A 107 -3.40 12.08 16.09
N ALA A 108 -3.04 12.97 15.16
CA ALA A 108 -2.05 12.66 14.13
C ALA A 108 -0.65 12.42 14.72
N GLU A 109 -0.24 13.19 15.73
CA GLU A 109 1.03 13.00 16.44
C GLU A 109 1.08 11.67 17.19
N ARG A 110 0.00 11.27 17.86
CA ARG A 110 -0.11 9.93 18.47
C ARG A 110 -0.01 8.81 17.44
N ALA A 111 -0.68 8.99 16.29
CA ALA A 111 -0.60 8.02 15.20
C ALA A 111 0.81 7.93 14.60
N TRP A 112 1.52 9.05 14.55
CA TRP A 112 2.91 9.08 14.10
C TRP A 112 3.84 8.33 15.07
N ALA A 113 3.71 8.58 16.37
CA ALA A 113 4.49 7.88 17.38
C ALA A 113 4.29 6.35 17.33
N GLU A 114 3.08 5.89 17.04
CA GLU A 114 2.82 4.46 16.82
C GLU A 114 3.50 3.92 15.56
N ALA A 115 3.57 4.71 14.49
CA ALA A 115 4.20 4.30 13.24
C ALA A 115 5.73 4.21 13.32
N GLU A 116 6.35 4.87 14.31
CA GLU A 116 7.80 4.86 14.55
C GLU A 116 8.28 3.69 15.43
N ARG A 117 7.37 2.99 16.10
CA ARG A 117 7.67 1.87 17.00
C ARG A 117 8.17 0.63 16.25
#